data_AF-A0A072U2T8-F1
#
_entry.id   AF-A0A072U2T8-F1
#
_cell.length_a   1.000
_cell.length_b   1.000
_cell.length_c   1.000
_cell.angle_alpha   90.00
_cell.angle_beta   90.00
_cell.angle_gamma   90.00
#
_symmetry.space_group_name_H-M   'P 1'
#
loop_
_entity.id
_entity.type
_entity.pdbx_description
1 polymer ?
#
loop_
_entity_poly.entity_id
_entity_poly.type
_entity_poly.pdbx_seq_one_letter_code
_entity_poly.pdbx_strand_id
1 'polypeptide(L)'
;MKPKLIPYFDTSLSKAASFLGHRGCIAVLQRMFPPRPNVNKILWFLYADKITTTTKRGIKVMAASSYSLQSGKVTPRQLALFSSPLEVIIGSNVEQQMYCHLLCGLRNLDVIDGISTPYAIDEEMREAVINTIGGPQHELSNRIRLVCEGKNWGGIVHRLFPNVRFIKCVTTGSMKQYYQKLKFYAGDVPIVGGDYFASECCVGLNLDITQSPETTWFVLLPTFAYFEILPFEMNDQNDEDVVGEQTVDLCSVEVGKMYEVVVTTYRGFYRYKLGESFWSP
;
A
#
# COMPACT_ATOMS: atom_id res chain seq x y z
N MET A 1 -6.93 9.63 -19.54
CA MET A 1 -7.92 10.31 -18.67
C MET A 1 -7.19 11.25 -17.72
N LYS A 2 -7.79 12.35 -17.23
CA LYS A 2 -7.17 13.21 -16.20
C LYS A 2 -7.47 12.64 -14.80
N PRO A 3 -6.55 12.72 -13.82
CA PRO A 3 -6.82 12.22 -12.46
C PRO A 3 -7.93 13.03 -11.78
N LYS A 4 -8.81 12.35 -11.03
CA LYS A 4 -9.78 13.01 -10.13
C LYS A 4 -9.01 13.79 -9.06
N LEU A 5 -9.42 15.03 -8.78
CA LEU A 5 -8.83 15.85 -7.73
C LEU A 5 -9.67 15.72 -6.45
N ILE A 6 -9.17 14.93 -5.51
CA ILE A 6 -9.87 14.64 -4.26
C ILE A 6 -9.46 15.68 -3.20
N PRO A 7 -10.40 16.44 -2.61
CA PRO A 7 -10.09 17.42 -1.58
C PRO A 7 -9.64 16.74 -0.29
N TYR A 8 -8.56 17.25 0.30
CA TYR A 8 -8.06 16.80 1.60
C TYR A 8 -8.28 17.88 2.65
N PHE A 9 -9.08 17.58 3.66
CA PHE A 9 -9.29 18.44 4.83
C PHE A 9 -8.58 17.85 6.05
N ASP A 10 -7.71 18.65 6.67
CA ASP A 10 -6.83 18.25 7.78
C ASP A 10 -7.55 18.30 9.15
N THR A 11 -8.84 17.89 9.19
CA THR A 11 -9.69 17.90 10.39
C THR A 11 -9.29 16.80 11.38
N SER A 12 -9.65 16.96 12.66
CA SER A 12 -9.42 15.95 13.70
C SER A 12 -10.06 14.60 13.35
N LEU A 13 -11.28 14.60 12.82
CA LEU A 13 -12.01 13.39 12.42
C LEU A 13 -11.39 12.72 11.18
N SER A 14 -11.02 13.49 10.15
CA SER A 14 -10.30 12.98 8.96
C SER A 14 -8.96 12.33 9.33
N LYS A 15 -8.23 12.95 10.28
CA LYS A 15 -7.01 12.39 10.88
C LYS A 15 -7.28 11.11 11.67
N ALA A 16 -8.32 11.08 12.51
CA ALA A 16 -8.67 9.93 13.32
C ALA A 16 -9.06 8.71 12.45
N ALA A 17 -9.93 8.89 11.45
CA ALA A 17 -10.30 7.84 10.51
C ALA A 17 -9.06 7.28 9.77
N SER A 18 -8.22 8.16 9.22
CA SER A 18 -6.97 7.75 8.55
C SER A 18 -6.01 7.03 9.51
N PHE A 19 -5.88 7.49 10.75
CA PHE A 19 -5.05 6.88 11.79
C PHE A 19 -5.54 5.48 12.16
N LEU A 20 -6.86 5.30 12.36
CA LEU A 20 -7.48 4.01 12.64
C LEU A 20 -7.23 3.01 11.51
N GLY A 21 -7.35 3.43 10.24
CA GLY A 21 -7.03 2.58 9.10
C GLY A 21 -5.59 2.06 9.12
N HIS A 22 -4.61 2.96 9.18
CA HIS A 22 -3.20 2.59 9.19
C HIS A 22 -2.83 1.75 10.42
N ARG A 23 -3.34 2.11 11.61
CA ARG A 23 -3.08 1.39 12.86
C ARG A 23 -3.74 0.02 12.92
N GLY A 24 -4.97 -0.12 12.39
CA GLY A 24 -5.67 -1.38 12.30
C GLY A 24 -4.92 -2.37 11.40
N CYS A 25 -4.52 -1.94 10.20
CA CYS A 25 -3.68 -2.74 9.30
C CYS A 25 -2.37 -3.21 9.98
N ILE A 26 -1.68 -2.30 10.67
CA ILE A 26 -0.45 -2.63 11.43
C ILE A 26 -0.75 -3.62 12.57
N ALA A 27 -1.86 -3.48 13.28
CA ALA A 27 -2.22 -4.37 14.39
C ALA A 27 -2.54 -5.79 13.92
N VAL A 28 -3.27 -5.93 12.80
CA VAL A 28 -3.52 -7.25 12.17
C VAL A 28 -2.21 -7.89 11.70
N LEU A 29 -1.34 -7.11 11.03
CA LEU A 29 -0.01 -7.59 10.63
C LEU A 29 0.83 -8.04 11.84
N GLN A 30 0.86 -7.26 12.93
CA GLN A 30 1.64 -7.57 14.14
C GLN A 30 1.08 -8.74 14.95
N ARG A 31 -0.21 -9.08 14.79
CA ARG A 31 -0.80 -10.30 15.37
C ARG A 31 -0.23 -11.56 14.74
N MET A 32 0.00 -11.56 13.42
CA MET A 32 0.60 -12.68 12.68
C MET A 32 2.13 -12.66 12.71
N PHE A 33 2.72 -11.45 12.68
CA PHE A 33 4.16 -11.23 12.65
C PHE A 33 4.59 -10.26 13.77
N PRO A 34 4.66 -10.71 15.05
CA PRO A 34 5.07 -9.87 16.17
C PRO A 34 6.43 -9.20 15.92
N PRO A 35 6.63 -7.92 16.29
CA PRO A 35 7.90 -7.22 16.08
C PRO A 35 9.08 -7.91 16.78
N ARG A 36 10.22 -8.02 16.09
CA ARG A 36 11.48 -8.51 16.68
C ARG A 36 12.36 -7.31 17.08
N PRO A 37 13.18 -7.41 18.15
CA PRO A 37 14.03 -6.30 18.57
C PRO A 37 15.16 -6.00 17.58
N ASN A 38 15.80 -7.06 17.06
CA ASN A 38 17.06 -6.94 16.29
C ASN A 38 16.87 -7.00 14.76
N VAL A 39 15.75 -7.57 14.29
CA VAL A 39 15.35 -7.59 12.88
C VAL A 39 14.05 -6.80 12.77
N ASN A 40 14.16 -5.51 12.49
CA ASN A 40 13.08 -4.55 12.66
C ASN A 40 12.91 -3.59 11.47
N LYS A 41 13.67 -3.80 10.39
CA LYS A 41 13.62 -2.99 9.18
C LYS A 41 12.63 -3.57 8.17
N ILE A 42 11.88 -2.70 7.52
CA ILE A 42 11.06 -3.01 6.35
C ILE A 42 11.73 -2.43 5.11
N LEU A 43 11.95 -3.29 4.11
CA LEU A 43 12.31 -2.85 2.76
C LEU A 43 11.03 -2.36 2.08
N TRP A 44 10.73 -1.08 2.22
CA TRP A 44 9.54 -0.46 1.61
C TRP A 44 9.93 0.30 0.35
N PHE A 45 9.51 -0.23 -0.80
CA PHE A 45 9.51 0.48 -2.07
C PHE A 45 8.38 1.51 -2.04
N LEU A 46 8.69 2.78 -1.76
CA LEU A 46 7.70 3.83 -1.55
C LEU A 46 8.15 5.13 -2.21
N TYR A 47 7.29 5.63 -3.10
CA TYR A 47 7.63 6.64 -4.09
C TYR A 47 6.72 7.85 -3.87
N ALA A 48 7.27 8.91 -3.28
CA ALA A 48 6.56 10.11 -2.86
C ALA A 48 7.20 11.37 -3.46
N ASP A 49 7.29 11.38 -4.79
CA ASP A 49 7.88 12.45 -5.60
C ASP A 49 7.44 13.87 -5.19
N LYS A 50 8.43 14.73 -4.94
CA LYS A 50 8.30 16.17 -4.65
C LYS A 50 7.59 16.98 -5.73
N ILE A 51 7.39 16.46 -6.95
CA ILE A 51 6.62 17.11 -8.01
C ILE A 51 5.14 17.16 -7.63
N THR A 52 4.79 18.12 -6.77
CA THR A 52 3.41 18.47 -6.47
C THR A 52 2.89 19.35 -7.61
N THR A 53 1.94 18.85 -8.38
CA THR A 53 1.25 19.71 -9.36
C THR A 53 0.48 20.78 -8.60
N THR A 54 0.64 22.04 -8.97
CA THR A 54 -0.07 23.14 -8.30
C THR A 54 -1.26 23.58 -9.15
N THR A 55 -2.44 23.71 -8.56
CA THR A 55 -3.61 24.25 -9.29
C THR A 55 -3.40 25.71 -9.67
N LYS A 56 -4.21 26.24 -10.59
CA LYS A 56 -4.23 27.69 -10.94
C LYS A 56 -4.43 28.64 -9.74
N ARG A 57 -4.78 28.12 -8.55
CA ARG A 57 -5.01 28.87 -7.30
C ARG A 57 -3.97 28.58 -6.21
N GLY A 58 -2.85 27.91 -6.53
CA GLY A 58 -1.77 27.64 -5.56
C GLY A 58 -1.95 26.40 -4.68
N ILE A 59 -2.99 25.59 -4.90
CA ILE A 59 -3.25 24.38 -4.10
C ILE A 59 -2.35 23.24 -4.62
N LYS A 60 -1.59 22.59 -3.72
CA LYS A 60 -0.77 21.42 -4.05
C LYS A 60 -1.64 20.17 -4.28
N VAL A 61 -1.33 19.44 -5.34
CA VAL A 61 -1.91 18.15 -5.71
C VAL A 61 -0.80 17.10 -5.67
N MET A 62 -1.10 15.95 -5.06
CA MET A 62 -0.18 14.83 -4.85
C MET A 62 -0.99 13.54 -4.59
N ALA A 63 -0.35 12.37 -4.68
CA ALA A 63 -0.96 11.12 -4.26
C ALA A 63 -1.16 11.09 -2.72
N ALA A 64 -2.20 10.38 -2.27
CA ALA A 64 -2.54 10.27 -0.84
C ALA A 64 -1.41 9.64 -0.01
N SER A 65 -0.68 8.67 -0.56
CA SER A 65 0.51 8.06 0.03
C SER A 65 1.65 9.07 0.25
N SER A 66 1.84 9.99 -0.68
CA SER A 66 2.89 11.03 -0.63
C SER A 66 2.61 12.10 0.43
N TYR A 67 1.35 12.38 0.75
CA TYR A 67 0.96 13.48 1.63
C TYR A 67 1.58 13.38 3.02
N SER A 68 1.53 12.22 3.66
CA SER A 68 2.10 12.03 5.01
C SER A 68 3.61 12.26 5.04
N LEU A 69 4.32 11.90 3.96
CA LEU A 69 5.76 12.02 3.82
C LEU A 69 6.19 13.47 3.55
N GLN A 70 5.46 14.18 2.68
CA GLN A 70 5.79 15.55 2.27
C GLN A 70 5.27 16.64 3.22
N SER A 71 4.26 16.33 4.04
CA SER A 71 3.71 17.28 5.02
C SER A 71 4.58 17.47 6.27
N GLY A 72 5.74 16.82 6.36
CA GLY A 72 6.64 16.86 7.53
C GLY A 72 6.07 16.16 8.77
N LYS A 73 4.98 15.40 8.63
CA LYS A 73 4.27 14.74 9.74
C LYS A 73 4.86 13.37 10.12
N VAL A 74 5.88 12.89 9.40
CA VAL A 74 6.54 11.60 9.69
C VAL A 74 7.48 11.74 10.89
N THR A 75 7.31 10.88 11.88
CA THR A 75 8.21 10.86 13.04
C THR A 75 9.54 10.16 12.73
N PRO A 76 10.67 10.55 13.37
CA PRO A 76 11.93 9.82 13.25
C PRO A 76 11.80 8.33 13.59
N ARG A 77 10.91 7.98 14.53
CA ARG A 77 10.61 6.59 14.90
C ARG A 77 9.95 5.79 13.76
N GLN A 78 9.14 6.42 12.91
CA GLN A 78 8.58 5.77 11.72
C GLN A 78 9.65 5.61 10.63
N LEU A 79 10.46 6.65 10.38
CA LEU A 79 11.57 6.57 9.42
C LEU A 79 12.61 5.50 9.82
N ALA A 80 12.86 5.34 11.12
CA ALA A 80 13.76 4.32 11.64
C ALA A 80 13.33 2.87 11.35
N LEU A 81 12.05 2.63 10.99
CA LEU A 81 11.58 1.30 10.56
C LEU A 81 11.92 1.00 9.09
N PHE A 82 12.24 2.00 8.27
CA PHE A 82 12.52 1.77 6.85
C PHE A 82 14.00 1.43 6.66
N SER A 83 14.29 0.56 5.68
CA SER A 83 15.67 0.31 5.22
C SER A 83 16.25 1.50 4.46
N SER A 84 15.38 2.26 3.79
CA SER A 84 15.75 3.38 2.92
C SER A 84 15.52 4.72 3.62
N PRO A 85 16.41 5.70 3.40
CA PRO A 85 16.30 7.04 3.98
C PRO A 85 15.13 7.82 3.34
N LEU A 86 14.68 8.88 4.01
CA LEU A 86 13.54 9.68 3.53
C LEU A 86 13.84 10.29 2.15
N GLU A 87 15.08 10.73 1.92
CA GLU A 87 15.57 11.33 0.68
C GLU A 87 15.35 10.42 -0.53
N VAL A 88 15.48 9.11 -0.34
CA VAL A 88 15.19 8.10 -1.37
C VAL A 88 13.68 7.98 -1.59
N ILE A 89 12.87 8.04 -0.53
CA ILE A 89 11.40 7.96 -0.59
C ILE A 89 10.76 9.22 -1.22
N ILE A 90 11.37 10.40 -1.06
CA ILE A 90 10.91 11.68 -1.65
C ILE A 90 11.74 12.12 -2.86
N GLY A 91 12.45 11.18 -3.48
CA GLY A 91 13.15 11.37 -4.74
C GLY A 91 12.19 11.73 -5.87
N SER A 92 12.65 12.52 -6.85
CA SER A 92 11.80 13.06 -7.93
C SER A 92 11.92 12.37 -9.28
N ASN A 93 12.79 11.37 -9.37
CA ASN A 93 12.74 10.41 -10.46
C ASN A 93 12.35 9.10 -9.77
N VAL A 94 11.16 8.57 -10.09
CA VAL A 94 10.65 7.28 -9.58
C VAL A 94 11.69 6.20 -9.72
N GLU A 95 12.38 6.26 -10.86
CA GLU A 95 13.36 5.27 -11.19
C GLU A 95 14.40 5.21 -10.07
N GLN A 96 14.89 6.38 -9.70
CA GLN A 96 16.00 6.57 -8.81
C GLN A 96 15.75 5.99 -7.41
N GLN A 97 14.49 5.98 -7.01
CA GLN A 97 14.09 5.43 -5.74
C GLN A 97 14.21 3.91 -5.73
N MET A 98 13.92 3.18 -6.83
CA MET A 98 13.99 1.70 -6.85
C MET A 98 15.41 1.18 -6.60
N TYR A 99 16.40 1.67 -7.37
CA TYR A 99 17.79 1.21 -7.22
C TYR A 99 18.31 1.49 -5.82
N CYS A 100 18.04 2.69 -5.32
CA CYS A 100 18.35 3.08 -3.95
C CYS A 100 17.65 2.20 -2.91
N HIS A 101 16.38 1.85 -3.12
CA HIS A 101 15.63 0.95 -2.24
C HIS A 101 16.29 -0.44 -2.18
N LEU A 102 16.55 -1.05 -3.34
CA LEU A 102 17.23 -2.34 -3.45
C LEU A 102 18.59 -2.31 -2.76
N LEU A 103 19.41 -1.30 -3.04
CA LEU A 103 20.76 -1.19 -2.51
C LEU A 103 20.78 -0.95 -0.98
N CYS A 104 19.87 -0.11 -0.46
CA CYS A 104 19.68 0.06 0.99
C CYS A 104 19.17 -1.22 1.66
N GLY A 105 18.30 -1.97 0.99
CA GLY A 105 17.81 -3.27 1.45
C GLY A 105 18.93 -4.32 1.51
N LEU A 106 19.63 -4.52 0.39
CA LEU A 106 20.74 -5.49 0.26
C LEU A 106 21.89 -5.19 1.22
N ARG A 107 22.23 -3.91 1.45
CA ARG A 107 23.24 -3.52 2.44
C ARG A 107 22.87 -3.91 3.88
N ASN A 108 21.58 -4.03 4.16
CA ASN A 108 21.03 -4.30 5.48
C ASN A 108 20.25 -5.64 5.52
N LEU A 109 20.58 -6.60 4.63
CA LEU A 109 19.75 -7.78 4.38
C LEU A 109 19.50 -8.66 5.63
N ASP A 110 20.42 -8.64 6.59
CA ASP A 110 20.31 -9.41 7.83
C ASP A 110 19.29 -8.81 8.82
N VAL A 111 18.91 -7.53 8.69
CA VAL A 111 17.93 -6.84 9.58
C VAL A 111 16.56 -6.58 8.94
N ILE A 112 16.34 -7.04 7.69
CA ILE A 112 15.05 -6.96 7.01
C ILE A 112 14.07 -8.01 7.57
N ASP A 113 12.96 -7.55 8.14
CA ASP A 113 11.88 -8.36 8.71
C ASP A 113 10.75 -8.63 7.70
N GLY A 114 10.56 -7.71 6.75
CA GLY A 114 9.51 -7.76 5.74
C GLY A 114 9.82 -6.85 4.55
N ILE A 115 9.21 -7.16 3.40
CA ILE A 115 9.23 -6.30 2.21
C ILE A 115 7.84 -5.69 2.06
N SER A 116 7.76 -4.42 1.65
CA SER A 116 6.50 -3.70 1.43
C SER A 116 6.55 -2.97 0.09
N THR A 117 5.45 -2.98 -0.66
CA THR A 117 5.28 -2.10 -1.82
C THR A 117 3.80 -1.78 -2.05
N PRO A 118 3.44 -0.55 -2.44
CA PRO A 118 2.12 -0.26 -2.99
C PRO A 118 1.96 -0.93 -4.37
N TYR A 119 2.89 -0.66 -5.30
CA TYR A 119 2.88 -1.07 -6.72
C TYR A 119 4.34 -1.12 -7.29
N ALA A 120 4.60 -1.73 -8.45
CA ALA A 120 5.96 -1.99 -8.98
C ALA A 120 6.48 -0.98 -10.05
N ILE A 121 7.77 -0.57 -10.00
CA ILE A 121 8.43 0.58 -10.71
C ILE A 121 10.01 0.55 -10.59
N ASP A 122 10.85 1.36 -11.32
CA ASP A 122 12.27 1.04 -11.75
C ASP A 122 13.37 2.17 -12.01
N GLU A 123 14.65 2.12 -11.45
CA GLU A 123 16.14 2.67 -11.56
C GLU A 123 16.89 4.11 -11.34
N GLU A 124 18.09 4.21 -10.68
CA GLU A 124 19.07 5.39 -10.42
C GLU A 124 19.19 6.09 -8.97
N MET A 125 19.44 7.43 -8.81
CA MET A 125 19.90 8.22 -7.60
C MET A 125 21.24 7.80 -6.99
N ARG A 126 22.06 8.81 -6.62
CA ARG A 126 23.48 8.58 -6.26
C ARG A 126 23.89 9.10 -4.89
N GLU A 127 23.67 10.38 -4.60
CA GLU A 127 24.30 11.03 -3.44
C GLU A 127 23.74 10.59 -2.07
N ALA A 128 22.41 10.46 -1.93
CA ALA A 128 21.79 10.01 -0.68
C ALA A 128 22.18 8.56 -0.31
N VAL A 129 22.47 7.74 -1.33
CA VAL A 129 22.92 6.35 -1.15
C VAL A 129 24.31 6.30 -0.54
N ILE A 130 25.26 7.08 -1.06
CA ILE A 130 26.68 7.05 -0.64
C ILE A 130 26.81 7.23 0.88
N ASN A 131 26.08 8.19 1.45
CA ASN A 131 26.05 8.45 2.89
C ASN A 131 25.40 7.31 3.70
N THR A 132 24.48 6.56 3.09
CA THR A 132 23.73 5.45 3.74
C THR A 132 24.51 4.13 3.68
N ILE A 133 25.24 3.86 2.59
CA ILE A 133 25.86 2.55 2.35
C ILE A 133 27.27 2.39 2.90
N GLY A 134 27.92 3.42 3.45
CA GLY A 134 29.14 3.26 4.25
C GLY A 134 30.27 2.44 3.61
N GLY A 135 30.61 2.73 2.34
CA GLY A 135 31.77 2.17 1.64
C GLY A 135 31.66 0.71 1.16
N PRO A 136 32.68 0.19 0.45
CA PRO A 136 32.64 -1.14 -0.19
C PRO A 136 32.53 -2.31 0.81
N GLN A 137 31.81 -3.36 0.41
CA GLN A 137 31.77 -4.66 1.12
C GLN A 137 31.88 -5.82 0.12
N HIS A 138 33.09 -6.36 -0.02
CA HIS A 138 33.37 -7.40 -1.01
C HIS A 138 32.70 -8.75 -0.69
N GLU A 139 32.67 -9.17 0.58
CA GLU A 139 32.02 -10.41 0.98
C GLU A 139 30.50 -10.39 0.74
N LEU A 140 29.84 -9.29 1.09
CA LEU A 140 28.41 -9.07 0.82
C LEU A 140 28.13 -9.10 -0.70
N SER A 141 28.95 -8.38 -1.49
CA SER A 141 28.84 -8.38 -2.95
C SER A 141 28.98 -9.78 -3.54
N ASN A 142 29.93 -10.58 -3.04
CA ASN A 142 30.14 -11.96 -3.48
C ASN A 142 28.98 -12.87 -3.09
N ARG A 143 28.45 -12.76 -1.86
CA ARG A 143 27.24 -13.49 -1.41
C ARG A 143 26.04 -13.19 -2.33
N ILE A 144 25.77 -11.92 -2.61
CA ILE A 144 24.66 -11.51 -3.49
C ILE A 144 24.88 -12.03 -4.92
N ARG A 145 26.10 -11.91 -5.46
CA ARG A 145 26.44 -12.40 -6.81
C ARG A 145 26.16 -13.90 -6.95
N LEU A 146 26.62 -14.72 -6.01
CA LEU A 146 26.39 -16.18 -6.02
C LEU A 146 24.89 -16.54 -6.00
N VAL A 147 24.06 -15.75 -5.32
CA VAL A 147 22.60 -15.94 -5.29
C VAL A 147 21.96 -15.54 -6.63
N CYS A 148 22.41 -14.45 -7.26
CA CYS A 148 21.87 -13.92 -8.51
C CYS A 148 22.38 -14.64 -9.77
N GLU A 149 23.55 -15.30 -9.73
CA GLU A 149 24.07 -16.15 -10.81
C GLU A 149 23.25 -17.45 -10.99
N GLY A 150 22.41 -17.78 -10.00
CA GLY A 150 21.50 -18.92 -10.08
C GLY A 150 20.44 -18.78 -11.18
N LYS A 151 20.37 -19.77 -12.08
CA LYS A 151 19.37 -19.79 -13.17
C LYS A 151 17.91 -19.85 -12.69
N ASN A 152 17.66 -20.39 -11.49
CA ASN A 152 16.32 -20.46 -10.90
C ASN A 152 16.11 -19.31 -9.90
N TRP A 153 15.24 -18.37 -10.26
CA TRP A 153 14.86 -17.22 -9.44
C TRP A 153 13.67 -17.48 -8.50
N GLY A 154 13.12 -18.71 -8.50
CA GLY A 154 12.10 -19.12 -7.53
C GLY A 154 12.62 -19.00 -6.08
N GLY A 155 11.86 -18.36 -5.20
CA GLY A 155 12.29 -18.09 -3.82
C GLY A 155 13.50 -17.17 -3.67
N ILE A 156 13.83 -16.34 -4.69
CA ILE A 156 14.93 -15.37 -4.61
C ILE A 156 14.80 -14.43 -3.40
N VAL A 157 13.58 -14.07 -3.00
CA VAL A 157 13.32 -13.14 -1.89
C VAL A 157 13.90 -13.68 -0.57
N HIS A 158 13.62 -14.94 -0.23
CA HIS A 158 14.18 -15.55 0.99
C HIS A 158 15.69 -15.77 0.92
N ARG A 159 16.23 -16.08 -0.27
CA ARG A 159 17.69 -16.30 -0.46
C ARG A 159 18.50 -15.00 -0.35
N LEU A 160 17.96 -13.87 -0.77
CA LEU A 160 18.58 -12.55 -0.59
C LEU A 160 18.33 -11.97 0.81
N PHE A 161 17.12 -12.17 1.36
CA PHE A 161 16.69 -11.63 2.65
C PHE A 161 16.34 -12.78 3.61
N PRO A 162 17.33 -13.45 4.22
CA PRO A 162 17.11 -14.69 4.97
C PRO A 162 16.16 -14.53 6.17
N ASN A 163 16.04 -13.31 6.71
CA ASN A 163 15.18 -12.99 7.83
C ASN A 163 13.78 -12.50 7.43
N VAL A 164 13.45 -12.38 6.15
CA VAL A 164 12.13 -11.88 5.70
C VAL A 164 11.00 -12.84 6.10
N ARG A 165 9.95 -12.32 6.73
CA ARG A 165 8.78 -13.12 7.18
C ARG A 165 7.53 -12.93 6.34
N PHE A 166 7.41 -11.83 5.60
CA PHE A 166 6.26 -11.52 4.77
C PHE A 166 6.62 -10.52 3.65
N ILE A 167 5.80 -10.52 2.60
CA ILE A 167 5.77 -9.49 1.55
C ILE A 167 4.40 -8.81 1.63
N LYS A 168 4.36 -7.53 2.02
CA LYS A 168 3.11 -6.75 2.04
C LYS A 168 2.90 -6.05 0.69
N CYS A 169 1.83 -6.42 -0.02
CA CYS A 169 1.38 -5.72 -1.23
C CYS A 169 -0.11 -5.97 -1.51
N VAL A 170 -0.71 -5.17 -2.39
CA VAL A 170 -2.08 -5.40 -2.88
C VAL A 170 -2.06 -6.51 -3.93
N THR A 171 -2.85 -7.55 -3.73
CA THR A 171 -2.98 -8.71 -4.64
C THR A 171 -4.41 -8.94 -5.13
N THR A 172 -5.36 -8.11 -4.72
CA THR A 172 -6.78 -8.16 -5.10
C THR A 172 -7.09 -7.29 -6.32
N GLY A 173 -8.31 -7.38 -6.84
CA GLY A 173 -8.75 -6.63 -8.02
C GLY A 173 -7.83 -6.87 -9.23
N SER A 174 -7.47 -5.80 -9.94
CA SER A 174 -6.58 -5.85 -11.11
C SER A 174 -5.14 -6.30 -10.78
N MET A 175 -4.72 -6.30 -9.51
CA MET A 175 -3.39 -6.78 -9.11
C MET A 175 -3.31 -8.31 -9.02
N LYS A 176 -4.45 -9.01 -9.03
CA LYS A 176 -4.53 -10.49 -8.93
C LYS A 176 -3.72 -11.22 -9.99
N GLN A 177 -3.63 -10.66 -11.20
CA GLN A 177 -2.81 -11.20 -12.31
C GLN A 177 -1.32 -11.35 -11.95
N TYR A 178 -0.79 -10.53 -11.04
CA TYR A 178 0.62 -10.59 -10.63
C TYR A 178 0.88 -11.62 -9.53
N TYR A 179 -0.16 -12.15 -8.87
CA TYR A 179 0.01 -13.01 -7.69
C TYR A 179 0.87 -14.26 -7.97
N GLN A 180 0.65 -14.95 -9.09
CA GLN A 180 1.45 -16.13 -9.46
C GLN A 180 2.93 -15.78 -9.70
N LYS A 181 3.20 -14.64 -10.35
CA LYS A 181 4.56 -14.14 -10.57
C LYS A 181 5.24 -13.75 -9.24
N LEU A 182 4.50 -13.10 -8.34
CA LEU A 182 4.99 -12.78 -7.00
C LEU A 182 5.28 -14.06 -6.19
N LYS A 183 4.37 -15.04 -6.22
CA LYS A 183 4.51 -16.30 -5.47
C LYS A 183 5.73 -17.11 -5.92
N PHE A 184 6.05 -17.10 -7.22
CA PHE A 184 7.29 -17.67 -7.74
C PHE A 184 8.53 -17.06 -7.06
N TYR A 185 8.70 -15.72 -7.09
CA TYR A 185 9.87 -15.07 -6.49
C TYR A 185 9.89 -15.10 -4.95
N ALA A 186 8.71 -15.10 -4.32
CA ALA A 186 8.55 -15.20 -2.87
C ALA A 186 8.91 -16.59 -2.33
N GLY A 187 8.59 -17.65 -3.07
CA GLY A 187 8.67 -19.02 -2.57
C GLY A 187 7.72 -19.22 -1.39
N ASP A 188 8.24 -19.70 -0.28
CA ASP A 188 7.45 -19.97 0.93
C ASP A 188 7.07 -18.71 1.73
N VAL A 189 7.70 -17.56 1.44
CA VAL A 189 7.38 -16.29 2.10
C VAL A 189 5.91 -15.91 1.81
N PRO A 190 5.06 -15.69 2.82
CA PRO A 190 3.67 -15.31 2.62
C PRO A 190 3.58 -13.90 2.02
N ILE A 191 2.66 -13.76 1.06
CA ILE A 191 2.29 -12.47 0.47
C ILE A 191 1.00 -12.03 1.16
N VAL A 192 0.99 -10.83 1.74
CA VAL A 192 -0.08 -10.38 2.63
C VAL A 192 -0.66 -9.04 2.18
N GLY A 193 -1.98 -8.99 1.98
CA GLY A 193 -2.74 -7.77 1.69
C GLY A 193 -3.59 -7.38 2.90
N GLY A 194 -3.47 -6.15 3.40
CA GLY A 194 -4.05 -5.75 4.69
C GLY A 194 -5.03 -4.57 4.67
N ASP A 195 -5.04 -3.77 3.61
CA ASP A 195 -5.68 -2.46 3.56
C ASP A 195 -6.35 -2.21 2.21
N TYR A 196 -7.62 -1.80 2.23
CA TYR A 196 -8.38 -1.35 1.07
C TYR A 196 -8.72 0.14 1.25
N PHE A 197 -7.90 1.00 0.65
CA PHE A 197 -7.98 2.45 0.78
C PHE A 197 -8.18 3.11 -0.59
N ALA A 198 -9.03 4.14 -0.62
CA ALA A 198 -9.19 5.06 -1.74
C ALA A 198 -8.56 6.43 -1.42
N SER A 199 -8.53 7.34 -2.39
CA SER A 199 -8.05 8.72 -2.14
C SER A 199 -9.06 9.50 -1.29
N GLU A 200 -10.33 9.17 -1.44
CA GLU A 200 -11.52 9.71 -0.80
C GLU A 200 -11.54 9.36 0.70
N CYS A 201 -11.36 8.08 1.05
CA CYS A 201 -11.33 7.56 2.41
C CYS A 201 -10.64 6.18 2.52
N CYS A 202 -10.34 5.76 3.75
CA CYS A 202 -10.11 4.33 4.04
C CYS A 202 -11.45 3.59 3.90
N VAL A 203 -11.49 2.44 3.22
CA VAL A 203 -12.73 1.69 2.97
C VAL A 203 -12.83 0.51 3.92
N GLY A 204 -11.84 -0.39 3.90
CA GLY A 204 -11.84 -1.58 4.75
C GLY A 204 -10.46 -2.16 5.07
N LEU A 205 -10.46 -3.16 5.93
CA LEU A 205 -9.26 -3.93 6.32
C LEU A 205 -9.46 -5.41 6.04
N ASN A 206 -8.42 -6.09 5.57
CA ASN A 206 -8.42 -7.55 5.57
C ASN A 206 -8.02 -8.02 6.97
N LEU A 207 -8.86 -8.85 7.59
CA LEU A 207 -8.60 -9.41 8.92
C LEU A 207 -7.90 -10.78 8.88
N ASP A 208 -7.95 -11.48 7.74
CA ASP A 208 -7.17 -12.70 7.46
C ASP A 208 -6.18 -12.44 6.30
N ILE A 209 -5.10 -11.76 6.66
CA ILE A 209 -4.07 -11.29 5.72
C ILE A 209 -3.26 -12.40 5.06
N THR A 210 -3.48 -13.67 5.44
CA THR A 210 -2.79 -14.85 4.92
C THR A 210 -3.56 -15.61 3.84
N GLN A 211 -4.81 -15.23 3.57
CA GLN A 211 -5.63 -15.81 2.49
C GLN A 211 -5.04 -15.54 1.10
N SER A 212 -5.42 -16.38 0.13
CA SER A 212 -5.10 -16.12 -1.27
C SER A 212 -6.01 -15.01 -1.83
N PRO A 213 -5.66 -14.38 -2.97
CA PRO A 213 -6.49 -13.34 -3.59
C PRO A 213 -7.89 -13.80 -4.00
N GLU A 214 -8.12 -15.10 -4.11
CA GLU A 214 -9.42 -15.71 -4.39
C GLU A 214 -10.34 -15.70 -3.17
N THR A 215 -9.79 -15.85 -1.96
CA THR A 215 -10.53 -15.95 -0.70
C THR A 215 -10.35 -14.71 0.19
N THR A 216 -9.70 -13.66 -0.33
CA THR A 216 -9.51 -12.39 0.38
C THR A 216 -10.78 -11.55 0.36
N TRP A 217 -11.25 -11.16 1.53
CA TRP A 217 -12.36 -10.24 1.75
C TRP A 217 -11.92 -9.10 2.67
N PHE A 218 -12.65 -7.98 2.64
CA PHE A 218 -12.35 -6.79 3.44
C PHE A 218 -13.55 -6.45 4.34
N VAL A 219 -13.28 -6.16 5.60
CA VAL A 219 -14.27 -5.62 6.53
C VAL A 219 -14.31 -4.10 6.36
N LEU A 220 -15.45 -3.60 5.87
CA LEU A 220 -15.83 -2.20 5.93
C LEU A 220 -15.93 -1.78 7.40
N LEU A 221 -15.23 -0.73 7.82
CA LEU A 221 -15.23 -0.26 9.20
C LEU A 221 -16.04 1.05 9.34
N PRO A 222 -17.20 1.05 10.03
CA PRO A 222 -18.11 2.21 10.12
C PRO A 222 -17.49 3.50 10.70
N THR A 223 -16.31 3.41 11.30
CA THR A 223 -15.56 4.55 11.85
C THR A 223 -14.67 5.27 10.82
N PHE A 224 -14.53 4.74 9.60
CA PHE A 224 -13.74 5.39 8.54
C PHE A 224 -14.55 6.44 7.76
N ALA A 225 -15.79 6.11 7.46
CA ALA A 225 -16.79 6.93 6.78
C ALA A 225 -18.19 6.37 7.10
N TYR A 226 -19.23 7.13 6.79
CA TYR A 226 -20.57 6.56 6.68
C TYR A 226 -20.70 5.90 5.30
N PHE A 227 -21.11 4.64 5.29
CA PHE A 227 -21.22 3.82 4.09
C PHE A 227 -22.68 3.55 3.77
N GLU A 228 -23.09 3.92 2.56
CA GLU A 228 -24.35 3.54 1.93
C GLU A 228 -24.04 2.50 0.87
N ILE A 229 -24.87 1.46 0.77
CA ILE A 229 -24.64 0.36 -0.16
C ILE A 229 -25.70 0.41 -1.26
N LEU A 230 -25.26 0.46 -2.52
CA LEU A 230 -26.14 0.52 -3.68
C LEU A 230 -26.24 -0.88 -4.32
N PRO A 231 -27.43 -1.49 -4.48
CA PRO A 231 -27.57 -2.73 -5.25
C PRO A 231 -27.01 -2.57 -6.67
N PHE A 232 -26.31 -3.60 -7.17
CA PHE A 232 -25.70 -3.56 -8.51
C PHE A 232 -26.10 -4.81 -9.31
N GLU A 233 -26.81 -4.61 -10.42
CA GLU A 233 -27.15 -5.66 -11.37
C GLU A 233 -26.31 -5.51 -12.66
N MET A 234 -25.59 -6.56 -13.06
CA MET A 234 -24.65 -6.51 -14.21
C MET A 234 -25.30 -6.24 -15.58
N ASN A 235 -26.62 -6.16 -15.67
CA ASN A 235 -27.36 -6.05 -16.92
C ASN A 235 -27.89 -4.64 -17.24
N ASP A 236 -27.87 -3.70 -16.28
CA ASP A 236 -28.39 -2.35 -16.52
C ASP A 236 -27.34 -1.47 -17.22
N GLN A 237 -27.53 -1.27 -18.53
CA GLN A 237 -26.65 -0.45 -19.39
C GLN A 237 -27.02 1.05 -19.40
N ASN A 238 -27.90 1.50 -18.49
CA ASN A 238 -28.40 2.86 -18.44
C ASN A 238 -27.52 3.74 -17.54
N ASP A 239 -26.37 4.15 -18.08
CA ASP A 239 -25.34 4.96 -17.41
C ASP A 239 -25.71 6.46 -17.28
N GLU A 240 -27.01 6.79 -17.22
CA GLU A 240 -27.55 8.16 -17.16
C GLU A 240 -28.44 8.37 -15.92
N ASP A 241 -27.94 9.19 -14.98
CA ASP A 241 -28.69 9.90 -13.93
C ASP A 241 -29.69 9.11 -13.05
N VAL A 242 -29.25 7.99 -12.45
CA VAL A 242 -30.02 7.33 -11.37
C VAL A 242 -29.88 8.06 -10.02
N VAL A 243 -30.37 9.30 -9.96
CA VAL A 243 -30.63 10.04 -8.71
C VAL A 243 -31.94 9.54 -8.10
N GLY A 244 -31.97 8.29 -7.64
CA GLY A 244 -33.23 7.70 -7.13
C GLY A 244 -33.18 6.30 -6.52
N GLU A 245 -32.13 5.51 -6.74
CA GLU A 245 -32.03 4.18 -6.13
C GLU A 245 -31.94 4.24 -4.60
N GLN A 246 -32.70 3.37 -3.94
CA GLN A 246 -32.65 3.21 -2.49
C GLN A 246 -31.37 2.48 -2.10
N THR A 247 -30.39 3.25 -1.66
CA THR A 247 -29.24 2.72 -0.92
C THR A 247 -29.70 2.04 0.36
N VAL A 248 -29.16 0.86 0.65
CA VAL A 248 -29.35 0.17 1.93
C VAL A 248 -28.24 0.53 2.92
N ASP A 249 -28.51 0.38 4.21
CA ASP A 249 -27.48 0.51 5.25
C ASP A 249 -26.44 -0.62 5.12
N LEU A 250 -25.23 -0.39 5.63
CA LEU A 250 -24.12 -1.35 5.63
C LEU A 250 -24.50 -2.69 6.28
N CYS A 251 -25.38 -2.70 7.28
CA CYS A 251 -25.86 -3.90 7.95
C CYS A 251 -26.95 -4.67 7.19
N SER A 252 -27.47 -4.10 6.09
CA SER A 252 -28.63 -4.62 5.33
C SER A 252 -28.24 -5.28 4.00
N VAL A 253 -26.97 -5.62 3.81
CA VAL A 253 -26.49 -6.36 2.64
C VAL A 253 -26.88 -7.84 2.72
N GLU A 254 -27.20 -8.43 1.57
CA GLU A 254 -27.57 -9.84 1.44
C GLU A 254 -26.42 -10.64 0.84
N VAL A 255 -26.12 -11.78 1.48
CA VAL A 255 -25.12 -12.77 1.01
C VAL A 255 -25.42 -13.19 -0.43
N GLY A 256 -24.39 -13.22 -1.27
CA GLY A 256 -24.47 -13.63 -2.66
C GLY A 256 -24.75 -12.49 -3.65
N LYS A 257 -25.16 -11.29 -3.20
CA LYS A 257 -25.46 -10.14 -4.09
C LYS A 257 -24.24 -9.26 -4.37
N MET A 258 -24.33 -8.52 -5.48
CA MET A 258 -23.37 -7.49 -5.90
C MET A 258 -23.88 -6.10 -5.54
N TYR A 259 -22.96 -5.21 -5.19
CA TYR A 259 -23.25 -3.85 -4.72
C TYR A 259 -22.15 -2.86 -5.12
N GLU A 260 -22.45 -1.56 -5.19
CA GLU A 260 -21.47 -0.48 -5.19
C GLU A 260 -21.37 0.22 -3.83
N VAL A 261 -20.19 0.78 -3.52
CA VAL A 261 -19.98 1.59 -2.31
C VAL A 261 -20.28 3.06 -2.57
N VAL A 262 -21.15 3.64 -1.74
CA VAL A 262 -21.44 5.08 -1.67
C VAL A 262 -20.96 5.60 -0.31
N VAL A 263 -20.21 6.72 -0.30
CA VAL A 263 -19.55 7.22 0.92
C VAL A 263 -19.95 8.65 1.29
N THR A 264 -20.15 8.86 2.59
CA THR A 264 -20.17 10.20 3.22
C THR A 264 -19.00 10.29 4.19
N THR A 265 -18.07 11.23 3.96
CA THR A 265 -16.74 11.24 4.60
C THR A 265 -16.47 12.51 5.41
N TYR A 266 -15.58 12.41 6.39
CA TYR A 266 -15.04 13.56 7.14
C TYR A 266 -14.24 14.58 6.29
N ARG A 267 -14.13 14.35 4.98
CA ARG A 267 -13.53 15.24 3.98
C ARG A 267 -14.59 15.93 3.10
N GLY A 268 -15.86 15.94 3.51
CA GLY A 268 -16.91 16.71 2.84
C GLY A 268 -17.43 16.10 1.54
N PHE A 269 -17.21 14.80 1.33
CA PHE A 269 -18.02 14.04 0.38
C PHE A 269 -19.32 13.63 1.05
N TYR A 270 -20.42 13.77 0.33
CA TYR A 270 -21.77 13.38 0.76
C TYR A 270 -22.38 12.52 -0.33
N ARG A 271 -22.80 11.30 0.01
CA ARG A 271 -23.37 10.30 -0.90
C ARG A 271 -22.55 10.10 -2.19
N TYR A 272 -21.22 10.09 -2.08
CA TYR A 272 -20.33 9.99 -3.24
C TYR A 272 -20.19 8.54 -3.69
N LYS A 273 -20.62 8.21 -4.91
CA LYS A 273 -20.35 6.90 -5.54
C LYS A 273 -18.84 6.72 -5.69
N LEU A 274 -18.27 5.70 -5.05
CA LEU A 274 -16.83 5.42 -5.13
C LEU A 274 -16.43 4.89 -6.52
N GLY A 275 -17.38 4.23 -7.22
CA GLY A 275 -17.15 3.55 -8.50
C GLY A 275 -16.51 2.18 -8.34
N GLU A 276 -16.67 1.58 -7.16
CA GLU A 276 -16.09 0.28 -6.79
C GLU A 276 -17.23 -0.67 -6.45
N SER A 277 -17.37 -1.74 -7.24
CA SER A 277 -18.35 -2.81 -7.01
C SER A 277 -17.74 -3.94 -6.17
N PHE A 278 -18.51 -4.49 -5.23
CA PHE A 278 -18.11 -5.61 -4.38
C PHE A 278 -19.20 -6.68 -4.32
N TRP A 279 -18.78 -7.89 -4.00
CA TRP A 279 -19.64 -9.03 -3.73
C TRP A 279 -19.79 -9.21 -2.22
N SER A 280 -21.00 -9.49 -1.71
CA SER A 280 -21.20 -9.90 -0.33
C SER A 280 -20.98 -11.43 -0.21
N PRO A 281 -19.91 -11.90 0.45
CA PRO A 281 -19.62 -13.33 0.61
C PRO A 281 -20.57 -14.05 1.56
#